data_AF-A0A3D3JE75-F1
#
_entry.id   AF-A0A3D3JE75-F1
#
_cell.length_a   1.000
_cell.length_b   1.000
_cell.length_c   1.000
_cell.angle_alpha   90.00
_cell.angle_beta   90.00
_cell.angle_gamma   90.00
#
_symmetry.space_group_name_H-M   'P 1'
#
loop_
_entity.id
_entity.type
_entity.pdbx_description
1 polymer ?
#
loop_
_entity_poly.entity_id
_entity_poly.type
_entity_poly.pdbx_seq_one_letter_code
_entity_poly.pdbx_strand_id
1 'polypeptide(L)'
;FYDLAMEISPEDANLVFVGGVNIWRSGNTGTIWALSAHGYGFGGAPWVHPDIHFLKYHPTRSGVLYACNDGGIAVSTNDGDTWRDISKGLRIQQYYSLSTTDLQVNLTLAG
;
A
#
# COMPACT_ATOMS: atom_id res chain seq x y z
N PHE A 1 11.03 -7.67 9.97
CA PHE A 1 9.76 -7.84 10.70
C PHE A 1 9.11 -6.47 10.84
N TYR A 2 8.44 -6.07 9.78
CA TYR A 2 7.59 -4.89 9.66
C TYR A 2 6.73 -5.25 8.46
N ASP A 3 5.44 -5.55 8.66
CA ASP A 3 4.44 -5.90 7.64
C ASP A 3 3.14 -6.27 8.37
N LEU A 4 2.69 -5.39 9.27
CA LEU A 4 1.43 -5.58 9.96
C LEU A 4 0.79 -4.21 10.19
N ALA A 5 -0.28 -3.96 9.44
CA ALA A 5 -1.13 -2.80 9.63
C ALA A 5 -2.55 -3.27 9.93
N MET A 6 -3.27 -2.50 10.74
CA MET A 6 -4.69 -2.70 10.99
C MET A 6 -5.36 -1.35 11.13
N GLU A 7 -6.55 -1.21 10.58
CA GLU A 7 -7.37 -0.01 10.74
C GLU A 7 -8.85 -0.39 10.64
N ILE A 8 -9.70 0.30 11.39
CA ILE A 8 -11.16 0.10 11.40
C ILE A 8 -11.80 1.38 10.86
N SER A 9 -12.87 1.25 10.08
CA SER A 9 -13.59 2.43 9.62
C SER A 9 -14.12 3.25 10.80
N PRO A 10 -13.92 4.58 10.80
CA PRO A 10 -14.49 5.45 11.83
C PRO A 10 -16.02 5.57 11.74
N GLU A 11 -16.63 5.10 10.63
CA GLU A 11 -18.06 5.22 10.35
C GLU A 11 -18.80 3.88 10.41
N ASP A 12 -18.08 2.75 10.29
CA ASP A 12 -18.63 1.40 10.40
C ASP A 12 -17.67 0.46 11.13
N ALA A 13 -18.02 0.09 12.37
CA ALA A 13 -17.21 -0.82 13.18
C ALA A 13 -17.11 -2.25 12.62
N ASN A 14 -17.97 -2.63 11.66
CA ASN A 14 -17.88 -3.93 11.00
C ASN A 14 -16.83 -3.96 9.88
N LEU A 15 -16.47 -2.77 9.37
CA LEU A 15 -15.53 -2.62 8.27
C LEU A 15 -14.10 -2.49 8.81
N VAL A 16 -13.32 -3.56 8.62
CA VAL A 16 -11.95 -3.70 9.13
C VAL A 16 -10.99 -3.99 8.00
N PHE A 17 -9.81 -3.38 8.04
CA PHE A 17 -8.71 -3.63 7.13
C PHE A 17 -7.49 -4.18 7.87
N VAL A 18 -6.79 -5.10 7.22
CA VAL A 18 -5.46 -5.54 7.63
C VAL A 18 -4.50 -5.48 6.45
N GLY A 19 -3.28 -5.05 6.74
CA GLY A 19 -2.17 -4.99 5.82
C GLY A 19 -1.07 -5.97 6.23
N GLY A 20 -0.50 -6.63 5.24
CA GLY A 20 0.74 -7.41 5.33
C GLY A 20 1.37 -7.37 3.93
N VAL A 21 1.56 -8.53 3.28
CA VAL A 21 1.94 -8.54 1.85
C VAL A 21 0.86 -7.89 0.96
N ASN A 22 -0.41 -7.98 1.35
CA ASN A 22 -1.56 -7.44 0.60
C ASN A 22 -2.50 -6.68 1.57
N ILE A 23 -3.49 -5.98 1.01
CA ILE A 23 -4.57 -5.37 1.79
C ILE A 23 -5.79 -6.29 1.76
N TRP A 24 -6.26 -6.68 2.93
CA TRP A 24 -7.47 -7.45 3.12
C TRP A 24 -8.51 -6.61 3.83
N ARG A 25 -9.78 -6.86 3.50
CA ARG A 25 -10.92 -6.20 4.14
C ARG A 25 -11.95 -7.21 4.61
N SER A 26 -12.63 -6.86 5.69
CA SER A 26 -13.78 -7.59 6.22
C SER A 26 -14.91 -6.60 6.47
N GLY A 27 -16.12 -6.92 6.03
CA GLY A 27 -17.34 -6.17 6.35
C GLY A 27 -18.17 -6.81 7.47
N ASN A 28 -17.59 -7.75 8.22
CA ASN A 28 -18.27 -8.51 9.26
C ASN A 28 -17.35 -8.80 10.45
N THR A 29 -16.73 -7.73 10.98
CA THR A 29 -15.91 -7.75 12.20
C THR A 29 -14.75 -8.75 12.15
N GLY A 30 -14.19 -9.00 10.97
CA GLY A 30 -13.01 -9.85 10.79
C GLY A 30 -13.29 -11.36 10.70
N THR A 31 -14.55 -11.77 10.47
CA THR A 31 -14.90 -13.20 10.34
C THR A 31 -14.71 -13.74 8.92
N ILE A 32 -15.01 -12.93 7.90
CA ILE A 32 -14.76 -13.24 6.49
C ILE A 32 -13.93 -12.11 5.89
N TRP A 33 -12.93 -12.49 5.09
CA TRP A 33 -11.99 -11.57 4.46
C TRP A 33 -12.03 -11.69 2.94
N ALA A 34 -11.90 -10.55 2.26
CA ALA A 34 -11.71 -10.46 0.83
C ALA A 34 -10.50 -9.59 0.51
N LEU A 35 -9.88 -9.81 -0.65
CA LEU A 35 -8.82 -8.94 -1.14
C LEU A 35 -9.39 -7.54 -1.43
N SER A 36 -8.74 -6.53 -0.86
CA SER A 36 -8.96 -5.12 -1.19
C SER A 36 -7.91 -4.62 -2.16
N ALA A 37 -6.67 -5.12 -2.06
CA ALA A 37 -5.62 -4.87 -3.04
C ALA A 37 -4.58 -6.00 -3.06
N HIS A 38 -3.88 -6.15 -4.19
CA HIS A 38 -2.85 -7.17 -4.38
C HIS A 38 -1.64 -6.65 -5.17
N GLY A 39 -0.42 -7.09 -4.82
CA GLY A 39 0.84 -6.64 -5.44
C GLY A 39 1.00 -6.83 -6.95
N TYR A 40 0.14 -7.64 -7.58
CA TYR A 40 0.14 -7.91 -9.02
C TYR A 40 -1.28 -8.13 -9.57
N GLY A 41 -2.32 -7.73 -8.82
CA GLY A 41 -3.72 -7.81 -9.26
C GLY A 41 -4.34 -9.20 -9.34
N PHE A 42 -3.91 -10.14 -8.48
CA PHE A 42 -4.54 -11.47 -8.41
C PHE A 42 -6.06 -11.38 -8.20
N GLY A 43 -6.82 -12.21 -8.91
CA GLY A 43 -8.29 -12.27 -8.77
C GLY A 43 -9.02 -11.00 -9.21
N GLY A 44 -8.36 -10.11 -9.98
CA GLY A 44 -8.93 -8.82 -10.39
C GLY A 44 -8.89 -7.74 -9.30
N ALA A 45 -8.18 -7.99 -8.19
CA ALA A 45 -8.01 -7.01 -7.14
C ALA A 45 -7.22 -5.78 -7.65
N PRO A 46 -7.51 -4.56 -7.16
CA PRO A 46 -6.71 -3.38 -7.43
C PRO A 46 -5.23 -3.60 -7.11
N TRP A 47 -4.36 -2.97 -7.90
CA TRP A 47 -2.93 -2.97 -7.63
C TRP A 47 -2.57 -1.98 -6.52
N VAL A 48 -1.83 -2.45 -5.52
CA VAL A 48 -1.09 -1.65 -4.53
C VAL A 48 0.23 -2.37 -4.30
N HIS A 49 1.32 -1.62 -4.13
CA HIS A 49 2.61 -2.21 -3.79
C HIS A 49 2.51 -3.09 -2.53
N PRO A 50 3.17 -4.26 -2.49
CA PRO A 50 3.21 -5.12 -1.30
C PRO A 50 3.77 -4.42 -0.06
N ASP A 51 3.82 -5.17 1.04
CA ASP A 51 4.54 -4.82 2.27
C ASP A 51 3.95 -3.57 2.95
N ILE A 52 2.69 -3.74 3.38
CA ILE A 52 1.86 -2.69 3.98
C ILE A 52 2.29 -2.47 5.43
N HIS A 53 2.97 -1.35 5.66
CA HIS A 53 3.49 -0.93 6.96
C HIS A 53 2.48 -0.14 7.78
N PHE A 54 1.54 0.56 7.13
CA PHE A 54 0.55 1.38 7.84
C PHE A 54 -0.74 1.53 7.05
N LEU A 55 -1.87 1.58 7.76
CA LEU A 55 -3.20 1.88 7.23
C LEU A 55 -3.80 3.00 8.07
N LYS A 56 -4.37 4.02 7.45
CA LYS A 56 -4.98 5.13 8.19
C LYS A 56 -6.13 5.80 7.47
N TYR A 57 -7.30 5.82 8.11
CA TYR A 57 -8.40 6.66 7.65
C TYR A 57 -8.11 8.14 7.87
N HIS A 58 -8.58 8.96 6.93
CA HIS A 58 -8.54 10.40 7.07
C HIS A 58 -9.47 10.85 8.21
N PRO A 59 -9.02 11.75 9.11
CA PRO A 59 -9.79 12.08 10.32
C PRO A 59 -11.11 12.83 10.06
N THR A 60 -11.27 13.44 8.89
CA THR A 60 -12.44 14.28 8.55
C THR A 60 -13.04 14.01 7.18
N ARG A 61 -12.52 13.03 6.42
CA ARG A 61 -13.02 12.71 5.08
C ARG A 61 -13.44 11.25 5.06
N SER A 62 -14.75 11.03 5.08
CA SER A 62 -15.39 9.72 4.96
C SER A 62 -14.81 8.93 3.77
N GLY A 63 -14.61 7.63 3.97
CA GLY A 63 -14.15 6.69 2.94
C GLY A 63 -12.72 6.88 2.45
N VAL A 64 -11.98 7.88 2.94
CA VAL A 64 -10.59 8.13 2.54
C VAL A 64 -9.64 7.33 3.43
N LEU A 65 -9.00 6.31 2.85
CA LEU A 65 -8.07 5.41 3.52
C LEU A 65 -6.71 5.46 2.83
N TYR A 66 -5.64 5.62 3.60
CA TYR A 66 -4.26 5.58 3.12
C TYR A 66 -3.61 4.26 3.47
N ALA A 67 -2.82 3.72 2.54
CA ALA A 67 -1.93 2.59 2.76
C ALA A 67 -0.49 3.04 2.50
N CYS A 68 0.39 2.83 3.48
CA CYS A 68 1.81 3.11 3.37
C CYS A 68 2.58 1.80 3.28
N ASN A 69 3.51 1.71 2.34
CA ASN A 69 4.36 0.56 2.08
C ASN A 69 5.79 1.02 1.75
N ASP A 70 6.70 0.07 1.57
CA ASP A 70 8.09 0.33 1.18
C ASP A 70 8.24 0.90 -0.25
N GLY A 71 7.24 0.70 -1.11
CA GLY A 71 7.13 1.35 -2.43
C GLY A 71 6.51 2.75 -2.41
N GLY A 72 5.97 3.21 -1.28
CA GLY A 72 5.35 4.53 -1.11
C GLY A 72 3.96 4.53 -0.48
N ILE A 73 3.03 5.28 -1.08
CA ILE A 73 1.70 5.56 -0.50
C ILE A 73 0.62 5.39 -1.57
N ALA A 74 -0.37 4.56 -1.27
CA ALA A 74 -1.62 4.45 -2.01
C ALA A 74 -2.78 5.07 -1.22
N VAL A 75 -3.77 5.63 -1.93
CA VAL A 75 -4.99 6.18 -1.34
C VAL A 75 -6.22 5.56 -1.98
N SER A 76 -7.20 5.21 -1.14
CA SER A 76 -8.57 4.92 -1.51
C SER A 76 -9.46 6.09 -1.10
N THR A 77 -10.50 6.36 -1.89
CA THR A 77 -11.55 7.35 -1.57
C THR A 77 -12.93 6.70 -1.51
N ASN A 78 -12.97 5.37 -1.38
CA ASN A 78 -14.17 4.55 -1.36
C ASN A 78 -13.94 3.28 -0.54
N ASP A 79 -13.43 3.45 0.69
CA ASP A 79 -13.33 2.34 1.66
C ASP A 79 -12.61 1.11 1.11
N GLY A 80 -11.49 1.34 0.44
CA GLY A 80 -10.62 0.29 -0.09
C GLY A 80 -11.21 -0.51 -1.26
N ASP A 81 -12.29 -0.05 -1.90
CA ASP A 81 -12.79 -0.67 -3.15
C ASP A 81 -11.82 -0.43 -4.31
N THR A 82 -11.26 0.78 -4.40
CA THR A 82 -10.26 1.16 -5.40
C THR A 82 -9.12 1.94 -4.78
N TRP A 83 -7.95 1.87 -5.42
CA TRP A 83 -6.71 2.46 -4.91
C TRP A 83 -5.98 3.21 -6.02
N ARG A 84 -5.29 4.28 -5.62
CA ARG A 84 -4.44 5.09 -6.49
C ARG A 84 -3.11 5.36 -5.83
N ASP A 85 -2.02 5.12 -6.54
CA ASP A 85 -0.69 5.52 -6.12
C ASP A 85 -0.54 7.05 -6.12
N ILE A 86 -0.05 7.59 -5.01
CA ILE A 86 0.23 9.02 -4.80
C ILE A 86 1.70 9.28 -4.45
N SER A 87 2.59 8.33 -4.72
CA SER A 87 4.01 8.40 -4.38
C SER A 87 4.81 9.33 -5.29
N LYS A 88 4.24 9.77 -6.41
CA LYS A 88 4.92 10.64 -7.39
C LYS A 88 5.42 11.92 -6.71
N GLY A 89 6.73 12.11 -6.74
CA GLY A 89 7.41 13.29 -6.18
C GLY A 89 7.93 13.10 -4.75
N LEU A 90 7.62 11.98 -4.09
CA LEU A 90 8.21 11.62 -2.81
C LEU A 90 9.67 11.18 -3.02
N ARG A 91 10.56 11.60 -2.12
CA ARG A 91 11.99 11.23 -2.14
C ARG A 91 12.22 9.98 -1.29
N ILE A 92 11.63 8.88 -1.70
CA ILE A 92 11.56 7.61 -0.95
C ILE A 92 12.23 6.44 -1.67
N GLN A 93 12.92 6.69 -2.80
CA GLN A 93 13.56 5.65 -3.58
C GLN A 93 14.66 4.94 -2.78
N GLN A 94 14.56 3.62 -2.70
CA GLN A 94 15.65 2.74 -2.27
C GLN A 94 16.31 2.13 -3.51
N TYR A 95 17.64 2.01 -3.48
CA TYR A 95 18.42 1.28 -4.48
C TYR A 95 18.89 -0.03 -3.84
N TYR A 96 18.67 -1.16 -4.51
CA TYR A 96 19.11 -2.47 -4.04
C TYR A 96 20.47 -2.86 -4.60
N SER A 97 20.89 -2.21 -5.69
CA SER A 97 22.09 -2.49 -6.43
C SER A 97 22.68 -1.23 -7.03
N LEU A 98 23.99 -1.23 -7.21
CA LEU A 98 24.73 -0.17 -7.87
C LEU A 98 25.85 -0.78 -8.70
N SER A 99 26.10 -0.20 -9.87
CA SER A 99 27.15 -0.63 -10.79
C SER A 99 27.85 0.56 -11.45
N THR A 100 29.14 0.40 -11.72
CA THR A 100 30.03 1.38 -12.35
C THR A 100 30.75 0.76 -13.54
N THR A 101 31.34 1.59 -14.41
CA THR A 101 32.14 1.12 -15.55
C THR A 101 33.41 1.93 -15.73
N ASP A 102 34.51 1.25 -16.04
CA ASP A 102 35.80 1.87 -16.33
C ASP A 102 35.86 2.48 -17.74
N LEU A 103 34.93 2.08 -18.63
CA LEU A 103 34.82 2.65 -19.99
C LEU A 103 34.16 4.02 -20.00
N GLN A 104 33.33 4.32 -19.00
CA GLN A 104 32.63 5.58 -18.84
C GLN A 104 32.61 5.99 -17.37
N VAL A 105 33.71 6.56 -16.90
CA VAL A 105 33.95 6.90 -15.48
C VAL A 105 32.92 7.84 -14.84
N ASN A 106 32.07 8.48 -15.65
CA ASN A 106 30.98 9.35 -15.18
C ASN A 106 29.59 8.68 -15.22
N LEU A 107 29.52 7.38 -15.53
CA LEU A 107 28.27 6.62 -15.55
C LEU A 107 28.16 5.72 -14.32
N THR A 108 27.08 5.90 -13.57
CA THR A 108 26.66 5.01 -12.49
C THR A 108 25.23 4.59 -12.75
N LEU A 109 24.95 3.29 -12.62
CA LEU A 109 23.60 2.74 -12.67
C LEU A 109 23.21 2.29 -11.27
N ALA A 110 21.99 2.60 -10.85
CA ALA A 110 21.44 2.15 -9.56
C ALA A 110 19.98 1.75 -9.76
N GLY A 111 19.57 0.68 -9.08
CA GLY A 111 18.22 0.10 -9.13
C GLY A 111 17.95 -0.78 -7.92
#